data_AF-A0A7J6NWC8-F1
#
_entry.id   AF-A0A7J6NWC8-F1
#
_cell.length_a   1.000
_cell.length_b   1.000
_cell.length_c   1.000
_cell.angle_alpha   90.00
_cell.angle_beta   90.00
_cell.angle_gamma   90.00
#
_symmetry.space_group_name_H-M   'P 1'
#
loop_
_entity.id
_entity.type
_entity.pdbx_description
1 polymer ?
#
loop_
_entity_poly.entity_id
_entity_poly.type
_entity_poly.pdbx_seq_one_letter_code
_entity_poly.pdbx_strand_id
1 'polypeptide(L)'
;MSVAENEVLTTTKGVVDTAKDVTINSDAVEAFANTLRQDAMISPLPWEECGCHLVVDVTADAGAELTALFVLLLDSMNFCFWPAGNFEYEQLSNGVKWALAGPDGSKWRTMDSLAEASADDLCGWFNNGARIVDEKDKWGPRDFPLIEERARLVHGLACCLRDNFNGSALKLVESADGSALRLMRTLSALLPGFRDQAIDSNTGRQVFFYKRAQICVADIWGAFRRRGKPVRAKLDFADMSSLTMFPDYRVPQLLRHKGILVYSPALSEIVDSREPIAAGSRTELEIRAFGHVHLTRALDKVKSSSSSPPRLQLLHEPYSVYEQPMKTPPKGQLVLDYLSEAYGVDRSFLQDPSLNASLAAAQDLGLNLSWQRRVTDSSLAHRAVVQQQASLSVEEMLSLLTKIYRSYFEEARDIGDAQVLQDILPSTLSTDAAVPWRTAVEGVPLIEFRQQGATVAQLSGEDVESDRIYDTINRIVSSDPSGSTMPAE
;
A
#
# COMPACT_ATOMS: atom_id res chain seq x y z
N MET A 1 -26.58 15.68 -13.19
CA MET A 1 -27.16 15.15 -11.94
C MET A 1 -26.60 16.00 -10.81
N SER A 2 -27.41 16.46 -9.86
CA SER A 2 -26.87 17.17 -8.68
C SER A 2 -25.92 16.21 -7.95
N VAL A 3 -24.69 16.63 -7.72
CA VAL A 3 -23.76 15.88 -6.86
C VAL A 3 -24.45 15.73 -5.51
N ALA A 4 -24.65 14.48 -5.05
CA ALA A 4 -25.27 14.25 -3.76
C ALA A 4 -24.39 14.87 -2.68
N GLU A 5 -25.00 15.67 -1.80
CA GLU A 5 -24.25 16.36 -0.74
C GLU A 5 -23.81 15.35 0.32
N ASN A 6 -22.57 15.48 0.80
CA ASN A 6 -22.03 14.68 1.89
C ASN A 6 -22.41 15.31 3.24
N GLU A 7 -23.17 14.59 4.06
CA GLU A 7 -23.70 15.07 5.35
C GLU A 7 -22.59 15.45 6.34
N VAL A 8 -21.39 14.89 6.19
CA VAL A 8 -20.23 15.23 7.02
C VAL A 8 -19.89 16.71 6.88
N LEU A 9 -19.81 17.25 5.65
CA LEU A 9 -19.47 18.66 5.43
C LEU A 9 -20.56 19.58 5.98
N THR A 10 -21.82 19.26 5.68
CA THR A 10 -22.95 20.11 6.05
C THR A 10 -23.11 20.19 7.57
N THR A 11 -22.96 19.07 8.28
CA THR A 11 -23.15 19.03 9.73
C THR A 11 -21.94 19.54 10.52
N THR A 12 -20.70 19.25 10.08
CA THR A 12 -19.49 19.77 10.74
C THR A 12 -19.33 21.27 10.58
N LYS A 13 -19.81 21.87 9.48
CA LYS A 13 -19.84 23.32 9.29
C LYS A 13 -20.57 24.03 10.45
N GLY A 14 -21.71 23.49 10.89
CA GLY A 14 -22.46 24.07 12.01
C GLY A 14 -21.70 24.08 13.34
N VAL A 15 -20.85 23.06 13.56
CA VAL A 15 -19.94 23.00 14.70
C VAL A 15 -18.87 24.09 14.57
N VAL A 16 -18.23 24.20 13.41
CA VAL A 16 -17.20 25.21 13.11
C VAL A 16 -17.72 26.64 13.32
N ASP A 17 -18.91 26.95 12.79
CA ASP A 17 -19.52 28.28 12.84
C ASP A 17 -19.84 28.74 14.29
N THR A 18 -19.92 27.80 15.23
CA THR A 18 -20.30 28.06 16.63
C THR A 18 -19.20 27.72 17.65
N ALA A 19 -18.01 27.38 17.16
CA ALA A 19 -16.91 26.95 18.00
C ALA A 19 -16.32 28.06 18.87
N LYS A 20 -15.79 27.66 20.02
CA LYS A 20 -15.22 28.58 21.02
C LYS A 20 -13.80 28.20 21.40
N ASP A 21 -13.51 26.90 21.42
CA ASP A 21 -12.25 26.38 21.92
C ASP A 21 -11.25 26.09 20.80
N VAL A 22 -11.69 26.05 19.55
CA VAL A 22 -10.83 25.80 18.39
C VAL A 22 -11.00 26.90 17.36
N THR A 23 -9.88 27.43 16.90
CA THR A 23 -9.78 28.43 15.83
C THR A 23 -8.66 28.07 14.87
N ILE A 24 -8.53 28.84 13.78
CA ILE A 24 -7.51 28.58 12.75
C ILE A 24 -6.54 29.74 12.61
N ASN A 25 -5.30 29.40 12.26
CA ASN A 25 -4.35 30.32 11.69
C ASN A 25 -4.28 30.16 10.17
N SER A 26 -4.85 31.12 9.42
CA SER A 26 -4.91 31.07 7.94
C SER A 26 -3.55 31.12 7.27
N ASP A 27 -2.60 31.86 7.85
CA ASP A 27 -1.25 31.99 7.30
C ASP A 27 -0.49 30.67 7.43
N ALA A 28 -0.67 29.96 8.56
CA ALA A 28 -0.12 28.63 8.76
C ALA A 28 -0.71 27.60 7.78
N VAL A 29 -2.00 27.72 7.43
CA VAL A 29 -2.62 26.88 6.38
C VAL A 29 -1.96 27.11 5.03
N GLU A 30 -1.67 28.36 4.67
CA GLU A 30 -1.02 28.69 3.40
C GLU A 30 0.42 28.20 3.36
N ALA A 31 1.19 28.39 4.44
CA ALA A 31 2.52 27.86 4.57
C ALA A 31 2.54 26.33 4.42
N PHE A 32 1.60 25.63 5.07
CA PHE A 32 1.50 24.18 4.99
C PHE A 32 1.05 23.69 3.61
N ALA A 33 0.13 24.40 2.93
CA ALA A 33 -0.24 24.07 1.56
C ALA A 33 0.96 24.18 0.60
N ASN A 34 1.85 25.16 0.82
CA ASN A 34 3.07 25.29 0.04
C ASN A 34 4.08 24.16 0.29
N THR A 35 4.23 23.69 1.54
CA THR A 35 5.07 22.51 1.81
C THR A 35 4.49 21.27 1.13
N LEU A 36 3.16 21.09 1.20
CA LEU A 36 2.50 19.98 0.51
C LEU A 36 2.67 20.02 -1.01
N ARG A 37 2.75 21.20 -1.65
CA ARG A 37 3.04 21.30 -3.09
C ARG A 37 4.45 20.80 -3.45
N GLN A 38 5.42 21.05 -2.57
CA GLN A 38 6.79 20.56 -2.75
C GLN A 38 6.82 19.04 -2.62
N ASP A 39 6.08 18.49 -1.65
CA ASP A 39 5.97 17.05 -1.41
C ASP A 39 5.09 16.32 -2.44
N ALA A 40 4.07 17.00 -3.01
CA ALA A 40 3.15 16.47 -4.02
C ALA A 40 3.81 16.17 -5.38
N MET A 41 5.13 16.41 -5.51
CA MET A 41 5.97 15.89 -6.59
C MET A 41 6.22 14.37 -6.47
N ILE A 42 5.84 13.77 -5.33
CA ILE A 42 5.82 12.33 -5.09
C ILE A 42 4.41 11.83 -5.36
N SER A 43 4.25 10.96 -6.36
CA SER A 43 2.96 10.32 -6.65
C SER A 43 2.56 9.45 -5.45
N PRO A 44 1.30 9.49 -4.97
CA PRO A 44 0.85 8.60 -3.92
C PRO A 44 1.07 7.14 -4.36
N LEU A 45 1.60 6.31 -3.47
CA LEU A 45 1.79 4.89 -3.75
C LEU A 45 0.43 4.25 -4.09
N PRO A 46 0.29 3.63 -5.27
CA PRO A 46 -0.84 2.78 -5.61
C PRO A 46 -1.09 1.70 -4.57
N TRP A 47 -2.33 1.20 -4.50
CA TRP A 47 -2.72 0.18 -3.52
C TRP A 47 -1.80 -1.05 -3.58
N GLU A 48 -1.51 -1.50 -4.80
CA GLU A 48 -0.66 -2.64 -5.13
C GLU A 48 0.80 -2.48 -4.70
N GLU A 49 1.25 -1.26 -4.43
CA GLU A 49 2.63 -0.97 -4.03
C GLU A 49 2.80 -0.76 -2.52
N CYS A 50 1.72 -0.70 -1.72
CA CYS A 50 1.88 -0.80 -0.27
C CYS A 50 2.11 -2.25 0.10
N GLY A 51 3.33 -2.60 0.52
CA GLY A 51 3.65 -3.92 1.07
C GLY A 51 2.79 -4.32 2.28
N CYS A 52 2.08 -3.38 2.88
CA CYS A 52 1.12 -3.59 3.94
C CYS A 52 -0.23 -4.15 3.48
N HIS A 53 -0.65 -3.91 2.23
CA HIS A 53 -1.96 -4.30 1.71
C HIS A 53 -2.00 -5.74 1.20
N LEU A 54 -3.21 -6.27 1.06
CA LEU A 54 -3.45 -7.52 0.34
C LEU A 54 -3.58 -7.23 -1.15
N VAL A 55 -2.74 -7.87 -1.96
CA VAL A 55 -2.71 -7.75 -3.41
C VAL A 55 -2.95 -9.14 -4.01
N VAL A 56 -4.13 -9.32 -4.61
CA VAL A 56 -4.55 -10.53 -5.33
C VAL A 56 -5.25 -10.13 -6.63
N ASP A 57 -5.53 -11.10 -7.51
CA ASP A 57 -6.27 -10.84 -8.75
C ASP A 57 -7.74 -10.50 -8.45
N VAL A 58 -8.08 -9.21 -8.55
CA VAL A 58 -9.44 -8.69 -8.32
C VAL A 58 -10.31 -8.72 -9.58
N THR A 59 -9.80 -9.21 -10.72
CA THR A 59 -10.62 -9.47 -11.91
C THR A 59 -11.50 -10.71 -11.71
N ALA A 60 -10.97 -11.71 -11.01
CA ALA A 60 -11.70 -12.91 -10.61
C ALA A 60 -12.58 -12.65 -9.37
N ASP A 61 -13.78 -13.23 -9.35
CA ASP A 61 -14.74 -13.07 -8.24
C ASP A 61 -14.17 -13.53 -6.89
N ALA A 62 -13.35 -14.58 -6.88
CA ALA A 62 -12.74 -15.10 -5.64
C ALA A 62 -11.73 -14.10 -5.03
N GLY A 63 -10.87 -13.50 -5.85
CA GLY A 63 -9.92 -12.49 -5.38
C GLY A 63 -10.61 -11.18 -5.03
N ALA A 64 -11.62 -10.77 -5.81
CA ALA A 64 -12.47 -9.63 -5.49
C ALA A 64 -13.20 -9.79 -4.14
N GLU A 65 -13.78 -10.96 -3.89
CA GLU A 65 -14.42 -11.29 -2.60
C GLU A 65 -13.42 -11.22 -1.45
N LEU A 66 -12.23 -11.80 -1.63
CA LEU A 66 -11.18 -11.79 -0.61
C LEU A 66 -10.66 -10.38 -0.31
N THR A 67 -10.43 -9.56 -1.34
CA THR A 67 -9.99 -8.17 -1.19
C THR A 67 -11.07 -7.32 -0.51
N ALA A 68 -12.34 -7.47 -0.89
CA ALA A 68 -13.43 -6.76 -0.24
C ALA A 68 -13.54 -7.14 1.25
N LEU A 69 -13.42 -8.42 1.58
CA LEU A 69 -13.42 -8.89 2.97
C LEU A 69 -12.22 -8.34 3.76
N PHE A 70 -11.03 -8.36 3.17
CA PHE A 70 -9.82 -7.80 3.75
C PHE A 70 -10.00 -6.33 4.13
N VAL A 71 -10.47 -5.49 3.20
CA VAL A 71 -10.67 -4.06 3.45
C VAL A 71 -11.75 -3.82 4.51
N LEU A 72 -12.88 -4.54 4.45
CA LEU A 72 -13.94 -4.39 5.45
C LEU A 72 -13.47 -4.78 6.86
N LEU A 73 -12.66 -5.83 7.00
CA LEU A 73 -12.06 -6.22 8.29
C LEU A 73 -11.04 -5.19 8.77
N LEU A 74 -10.12 -4.80 7.89
CA LEU A 74 -9.08 -3.80 8.18
C LEU A 74 -9.71 -2.51 8.70
N ASP A 75 -10.68 -1.96 7.98
CA ASP A 75 -11.29 -0.68 8.35
C ASP A 75 -12.32 -0.75 9.45
N SER A 76 -12.85 -1.95 9.74
CA SER A 76 -13.58 -2.16 10.99
C SER A 76 -12.66 -1.99 12.20
N MET A 77 -11.36 -2.32 12.07
CA MET A 77 -10.38 -2.33 13.16
C MET A 77 -9.42 -1.13 13.15
N ASN A 78 -9.50 -0.24 12.15
CA ASN A 78 -8.61 0.89 11.93
C ASN A 78 -8.87 2.08 12.91
N PHE A 79 -8.56 1.85 14.19
CA PHE A 79 -8.66 2.84 15.27
C PHE A 79 -7.76 2.47 16.46
N CYS A 80 -7.32 3.48 17.20
CA CYS A 80 -6.57 3.36 18.44
C CYS A 80 -5.29 2.51 18.32
N PHE A 81 -4.18 3.19 17.99
CA PHE A 81 -2.84 2.61 17.92
C PHE A 81 -1.96 2.94 19.14
N TRP A 82 -2.53 3.61 20.17
CA TRP A 82 -1.83 3.97 21.41
C TRP A 82 -2.51 3.28 22.61
N PRO A 83 -1.79 3.00 23.70
CA PRO A 83 -0.37 3.26 23.97
C PRO A 83 0.59 2.20 23.37
N ALA A 84 0.16 1.45 22.37
CA ALA A 84 0.82 0.24 21.89
C ALA A 84 2.06 0.48 21.02
N GLY A 85 3.19 0.86 21.64
CA GLY A 85 4.55 0.76 21.09
C GLY A 85 4.66 0.96 19.57
N ASN A 86 5.04 -0.11 18.85
CA ASN A 86 5.20 -0.13 17.38
C ASN A 86 3.96 -0.68 16.64
N PHE A 87 2.82 -0.83 17.30
CA PHE A 87 1.60 -1.31 16.66
C PHE A 87 0.90 -0.18 15.93
N GLU A 88 1.16 -0.08 14.64
CA GLU A 88 0.59 0.94 13.75
C GLU A 88 -0.30 0.31 12.68
N TYR A 89 -0.81 1.15 11.77
CA TYR A 89 -1.68 0.72 10.67
C TYR A 89 -1.08 -0.44 9.86
N GLU A 90 0.21 -0.40 9.54
CA GLU A 90 0.88 -1.45 8.77
C GLU A 90 0.84 -2.80 9.48
N GLN A 91 1.02 -2.81 10.80
CA GLN A 91 1.00 -4.02 11.63
C GLN A 91 -0.41 -4.61 11.70
N LEU A 92 -1.43 -3.76 11.85
CA LEU A 92 -2.83 -4.16 11.75
C LEU A 92 -3.12 -4.78 10.38
N SER A 93 -2.77 -4.08 9.30
CA SER A 93 -2.99 -4.50 7.92
C SER A 93 -2.32 -5.85 7.63
N ASN A 94 -1.05 -6.00 8.00
CA ASN A 94 -0.34 -7.26 7.84
C ASN A 94 -0.93 -8.39 8.68
N GLY A 95 -1.44 -8.10 9.88
CA GLY A 95 -2.16 -9.07 10.70
C GLY A 95 -3.44 -9.59 10.05
N VAL A 96 -4.28 -8.70 9.51
CA VAL A 96 -5.49 -9.10 8.75
C VAL A 96 -5.11 -9.88 7.49
N LYS A 97 -4.07 -9.44 6.79
CA LYS A 97 -3.53 -10.15 5.61
C LYS A 97 -3.09 -11.55 5.99
N TRP A 98 -2.34 -11.72 7.08
CA TRP A 98 -1.92 -13.02 7.58
C TRP A 98 -3.12 -13.89 7.96
N ALA A 99 -4.13 -13.33 8.62
CA ALA A 99 -5.33 -14.07 9.00
C ALA A 99 -6.07 -14.65 7.78
N LEU A 100 -6.14 -13.89 6.69
CA LEU A 100 -6.87 -14.27 5.49
C LEU A 100 -6.04 -15.07 4.50
N ALA A 101 -4.73 -14.82 4.38
CA ALA A 101 -3.86 -15.41 3.36
C ALA A 101 -2.81 -16.39 3.93
N GLY A 102 -2.66 -16.45 5.26
CA GLY A 102 -1.75 -17.37 5.94
C GLY A 102 -2.26 -18.81 5.99
N PRO A 103 -1.59 -19.69 6.76
CA PRO A 103 -1.87 -21.13 6.80
C PRO A 103 -3.33 -21.50 7.12
N ASP A 104 -3.97 -20.74 8.01
CA ASP A 104 -5.37 -20.94 8.40
C ASP A 104 -6.34 -20.01 7.65
N GLY A 105 -5.91 -19.43 6.53
CA GLY A 105 -6.67 -18.43 5.78
C GLY A 105 -8.08 -18.86 5.40
N SER A 106 -8.26 -20.12 4.99
CA SER A 106 -9.56 -20.67 4.62
C SER A 106 -10.57 -20.68 5.77
N LYS A 107 -10.11 -20.80 7.03
CA LYS A 107 -10.97 -20.71 8.22
C LYS A 107 -11.56 -19.30 8.32
N TRP A 108 -10.70 -18.29 8.26
CA TRP A 108 -11.07 -16.88 8.50
C TRP A 108 -11.75 -16.19 7.32
N ARG A 109 -11.89 -16.87 6.17
CA ARG A 109 -12.72 -16.42 5.04
C ARG A 109 -14.20 -16.79 5.18
N THR A 110 -14.61 -17.43 6.28
CA THR A 110 -16.00 -17.85 6.53
C THR A 110 -16.66 -16.96 7.57
N MET A 111 -17.95 -16.65 7.37
CA MET A 111 -18.70 -15.81 8.31
C MET A 111 -18.90 -16.50 9.65
N ASP A 112 -19.05 -17.83 9.69
CA ASP A 112 -19.21 -18.58 10.94
C ASP A 112 -17.95 -18.48 11.81
N SER A 113 -16.76 -18.61 11.21
CA SER A 113 -15.51 -18.45 11.97
C SER A 113 -15.29 -17.00 12.42
N LEU A 114 -15.57 -16.02 11.55
CA LEU A 114 -15.44 -14.61 11.91
C LEU A 114 -16.45 -14.17 12.97
N ALA A 115 -17.66 -14.73 12.97
CA ALA A 115 -18.65 -14.46 14.00
C ALA A 115 -18.20 -14.96 15.39
N GLU A 116 -17.38 -16.00 15.45
CA GLU A 116 -16.85 -16.54 16.71
C GLU A 116 -15.42 -16.09 17.01
N ALA A 117 -14.86 -15.13 16.24
CA ALA A 117 -13.50 -14.65 16.43
C ALA A 117 -13.35 -13.96 17.80
N SER A 118 -12.39 -14.45 18.59
CA SER A 118 -12.09 -13.90 19.91
C SER A 118 -10.96 -12.86 19.86
N ALA A 119 -10.76 -12.14 20.97
CA ALA A 119 -9.59 -11.28 21.13
C ALA A 119 -8.27 -12.06 21.05
N ASP A 120 -8.24 -13.32 21.51
CA ASP A 120 -7.07 -14.20 21.38
C ASP A 120 -6.77 -14.56 19.93
N ASP A 121 -7.81 -14.81 19.12
CA ASP A 121 -7.63 -15.07 17.68
C ASP A 121 -7.02 -13.85 16.98
N LEU A 122 -7.59 -12.65 17.19
CA LEU A 122 -7.08 -11.40 16.62
C LEU A 122 -5.65 -11.11 17.10
N CYS A 123 -5.35 -11.39 18.38
CA CYS A 123 -4.02 -11.28 18.93
C CYS A 123 -3.03 -12.19 18.19
N GLY A 124 -3.46 -13.43 17.89
CA GLY A 124 -2.74 -14.36 17.03
C GLY A 124 -2.51 -13.79 15.63
N TRP A 125 -3.53 -13.19 15.01
CA TRP A 125 -3.39 -12.57 13.69
C TRP A 125 -2.31 -11.49 13.69
N PHE A 126 -2.38 -10.58 14.66
CA PHE A 126 -1.46 -9.46 14.77
C PHE A 126 -0.04 -9.93 15.09
N ASN A 127 0.17 -10.81 16.06
CA ASN A 127 1.52 -11.31 16.37
C ASN A 127 2.20 -12.01 15.20
N ASN A 128 1.45 -12.78 14.39
CA ASN A 128 2.03 -13.51 13.27
C ASN A 128 2.21 -12.63 12.01
N GLY A 129 1.28 -11.71 11.75
CA GLY A 129 1.33 -10.85 10.56
C GLY A 129 2.13 -9.57 10.75
N ALA A 130 2.10 -8.95 11.93
CA ALA A 130 2.66 -7.62 12.16
C ALA A 130 4.19 -7.54 11.99
N ARG A 131 4.90 -8.68 12.00
CA ARG A 131 6.37 -8.74 12.11
C ARG A 131 6.92 -7.87 13.26
N ILE A 132 6.10 -7.59 14.28
CA ILE A 132 6.59 -7.00 15.53
C ILE A 132 7.33 -8.12 16.23
N VAL A 133 8.65 -8.14 16.13
CA VAL A 133 9.46 -8.76 17.17
C VAL A 133 10.85 -8.15 17.18
N ASP A 134 11.13 -7.41 18.24
CA ASP A 134 12.27 -7.80 19.06
C ASP A 134 11.81 -9.09 19.78
N GLU A 135 12.44 -10.23 19.46
CA GLU A 135 11.96 -11.63 19.57
C GLU A 135 11.45 -12.13 20.94
N LYS A 136 11.41 -11.32 22.00
CA LYS A 136 11.29 -11.85 23.37
C LYS A 136 9.90 -12.02 23.94
N ASP A 137 8.89 -11.24 23.54
CA ASP A 137 7.73 -11.09 24.46
C ASP A 137 6.34 -11.47 23.93
N LYS A 138 6.11 -11.79 22.63
CA LYS A 138 4.79 -12.14 22.04
C LYS A 138 3.59 -11.53 22.78
N TRP A 139 3.08 -10.40 22.31
CA TRP A 139 2.02 -9.66 23.00
C TRP A 139 0.78 -10.51 23.26
N GLY A 140 0.20 -10.38 24.44
CA GLY A 140 -1.13 -10.92 24.75
C GLY A 140 -2.24 -9.95 24.34
N PRO A 141 -3.52 -10.36 24.41
CA PRO A 141 -4.63 -9.49 24.03
C PRO A 141 -4.64 -8.14 24.76
N ARG A 142 -4.25 -8.12 26.04
CA ARG A 142 -4.24 -6.89 26.87
C ARG A 142 -3.21 -5.85 26.42
N ASP A 143 -2.22 -6.27 25.64
CA ASP A 143 -1.19 -5.38 25.10
C ASP A 143 -1.68 -4.66 23.83
N PHE A 144 -2.67 -5.22 23.13
CA PHE A 144 -3.29 -4.59 21.96
C PHE A 144 -4.43 -3.63 22.37
N PRO A 145 -4.43 -2.37 21.90
CA PRO A 145 -5.45 -1.41 22.29
C PRO A 145 -6.82 -1.82 21.78
N LEU A 146 -7.79 -1.87 22.70
CA LEU A 146 -9.19 -2.11 22.39
C LEU A 146 -9.44 -3.40 21.57
N ILE A 147 -8.63 -4.45 21.78
CA ILE A 147 -8.76 -5.69 21.00
C ILE A 147 -10.12 -6.36 21.15
N GLU A 148 -10.75 -6.27 22.33
CA GLU A 148 -12.10 -6.79 22.59
C GLU A 148 -13.14 -6.06 21.72
N GLU A 149 -12.98 -4.75 21.57
CA GLU A 149 -13.85 -3.96 20.69
C GLU A 149 -13.60 -4.32 19.22
N ARG A 150 -12.36 -4.60 18.83
CA ARG A 150 -12.05 -5.09 17.48
C ARG A 150 -12.71 -6.44 17.22
N ALA A 151 -12.65 -7.39 18.15
CA ALA A 151 -13.32 -8.69 18.04
C ALA A 151 -14.85 -8.52 17.93
N ARG A 152 -15.44 -7.65 18.76
CA ARG A 152 -16.87 -7.30 18.69
C ARG A 152 -17.27 -6.74 17.32
N LEU A 153 -16.41 -5.93 16.70
CA LEU A 153 -16.66 -5.34 15.37
C LEU A 153 -16.52 -6.37 14.25
N VAL A 154 -15.56 -7.30 14.34
CA VAL A 154 -15.42 -8.44 13.43
C VAL A 154 -16.66 -9.33 13.49
N HIS A 155 -17.14 -9.66 14.70
CA HIS A 155 -18.39 -10.39 14.89
C HIS A 155 -19.58 -9.68 14.22
N GLY A 156 -19.72 -8.36 14.45
CA GLY A 156 -20.79 -7.56 13.86
C GLY A 156 -20.76 -7.52 12.33
N LEU A 157 -19.56 -7.43 11.74
CA LEU A 157 -19.37 -7.50 10.29
C LEU A 157 -19.78 -8.87 9.75
N ALA A 158 -19.35 -9.96 10.38
CA ALA A 158 -19.66 -11.32 9.95
C ALA A 158 -21.17 -11.60 9.96
N CYS A 159 -21.85 -11.24 11.05
CA CYS A 159 -23.31 -11.35 11.16
C CYS A 159 -24.01 -10.52 10.07
N CYS A 160 -23.57 -9.27 9.84
CA CYS A 160 -24.15 -8.42 8.80
C CYS A 160 -24.02 -9.03 7.40
N LEU A 161 -22.82 -9.51 7.04
CA LEU A 161 -22.55 -10.14 5.75
C LEU A 161 -23.39 -11.39 5.55
N ARG A 162 -23.45 -12.27 6.56
CA ARG A 162 -24.27 -13.49 6.54
C ARG A 162 -25.74 -13.16 6.31
N ASP A 163 -26.29 -12.26 7.12
CA ASP A 163 -27.73 -12.04 7.20
C ASP A 163 -28.28 -11.18 6.04
N ASN A 164 -27.46 -10.27 5.48
CA ASN A 164 -27.89 -9.30 4.47
C ASN A 164 -27.29 -9.53 3.07
N PHE A 165 -26.15 -10.24 2.98
CA PHE A 165 -25.39 -10.37 1.73
C PHE A 165 -25.00 -11.81 1.39
N ASN A 166 -25.67 -12.81 2.00
CA ASN A 166 -25.37 -14.25 1.84
C ASN A 166 -23.90 -14.58 2.12
N GLY A 167 -23.29 -13.88 3.09
CA GLY A 167 -21.90 -14.03 3.47
C GLY A 167 -20.87 -13.41 2.53
N SER A 168 -21.30 -12.64 1.51
CA SER A 168 -20.38 -12.04 0.53
C SER A 168 -20.08 -10.57 0.84
N ALA A 169 -18.81 -10.29 1.10
CA ALA A 169 -18.25 -8.94 1.20
C ALA A 169 -18.36 -8.20 -0.14
N LEU A 170 -18.15 -8.90 -1.26
CA LEU A 170 -18.22 -8.29 -2.58
C LEU A 170 -19.63 -7.79 -2.90
N LYS A 171 -20.67 -8.59 -2.58
CA LYS A 171 -22.06 -8.16 -2.74
C LYS A 171 -22.39 -6.93 -1.92
N LEU A 172 -21.84 -6.81 -0.71
CA LEU A 172 -22.00 -5.60 0.10
C LEU A 172 -21.45 -4.38 -0.63
N VAL A 173 -20.18 -4.43 -1.07
CA VAL A 173 -19.54 -3.25 -1.69
C VAL A 173 -20.13 -2.92 -3.06
N GLU A 174 -20.52 -3.92 -3.84
CA GLU A 174 -21.20 -3.73 -5.13
C GLU A 174 -22.64 -3.24 -5.01
N SER A 175 -23.30 -3.42 -3.86
CA SER A 175 -24.66 -2.91 -3.63
C SER A 175 -24.75 -1.37 -3.72
N ALA A 176 -23.60 -0.71 -3.60
CA ALA A 176 -23.47 0.73 -3.75
C ALA A 176 -23.59 1.21 -5.20
N ASP A 177 -23.48 0.29 -6.18
CA ASP A 177 -23.73 0.53 -7.61
C ASP A 177 -22.98 1.75 -8.15
N GLY A 178 -21.65 1.77 -7.96
CA GLY A 178 -20.80 2.84 -8.47
C GLY A 178 -20.92 4.17 -7.70
N SER A 179 -21.48 4.19 -6.47
CA SER A 179 -21.54 5.40 -5.63
C SER A 179 -20.82 5.23 -4.28
N ALA A 180 -19.78 6.03 -4.10
CA ALA A 180 -19.01 6.17 -2.87
C ALA A 180 -19.89 6.61 -1.70
N LEU A 181 -20.75 7.62 -1.88
CA LEU A 181 -21.64 8.09 -0.82
C LEU A 181 -22.70 7.04 -0.46
N ARG A 182 -23.18 6.27 -1.44
CA ARG A 182 -24.09 5.16 -1.17
C ARG A 182 -23.42 4.09 -0.34
N LEU A 183 -22.20 3.69 -0.69
CA LEU A 183 -21.44 2.71 0.10
C LEU A 183 -21.19 3.21 1.52
N MET A 184 -20.74 4.46 1.68
CA MET A 184 -20.55 5.09 2.99
C MET A 184 -21.81 5.01 3.86
N ARG A 185 -22.97 5.42 3.30
CA ARG A 185 -24.26 5.38 4.00
C ARG A 185 -24.69 3.97 4.34
N THR A 186 -24.52 3.02 3.41
CA THR A 186 -24.83 1.59 3.65
C THR A 186 -23.99 1.03 4.80
N LEU A 187 -22.68 1.30 4.80
CA LEU A 187 -21.78 0.87 5.89
C LEU A 187 -22.21 1.47 7.23
N SER A 188 -22.41 2.78 7.32
CA SER A 188 -22.81 3.44 8.57
C SER A 188 -24.22 3.04 9.05
N ALA A 189 -25.12 2.68 8.13
CA ALA A 189 -26.46 2.20 8.46
C ALA A 189 -26.42 0.78 9.02
N LEU A 190 -25.75 -0.15 8.35
CA LEU A 190 -25.78 -1.57 8.68
C LEU A 190 -24.78 -1.98 9.77
N LEU A 191 -23.65 -1.27 9.88
CA LEU A 191 -22.56 -1.64 10.77
C LEU A 191 -22.33 -0.53 11.81
N PRO A 192 -22.69 -0.74 13.09
CA PRO A 192 -22.49 0.27 14.13
C PRO A 192 -21.06 0.77 14.27
N GLY A 193 -20.05 -0.09 13.96
CA GLY A 193 -18.64 0.30 13.92
C GLY A 193 -18.31 1.39 12.88
N PHE A 194 -19.14 1.57 11.86
CA PHE A 194 -18.97 2.61 10.85
C PHE A 194 -19.85 3.84 11.12
N ARG A 195 -20.69 3.81 12.16
CA ARG A 195 -21.65 4.87 12.51
C ARG A 195 -21.03 5.92 13.45
N ASP A 196 -20.00 6.58 12.95
CA ASP A 196 -19.29 7.65 13.66
C ASP A 196 -20.07 8.98 13.58
N GLN A 197 -20.85 9.25 14.63
CA GLN A 197 -21.76 10.39 14.76
C GLN A 197 -21.98 10.77 16.23
N ALA A 198 -22.40 12.01 16.48
CA ALA A 198 -22.69 12.53 17.81
C ALA A 198 -23.85 13.54 17.79
N ILE A 199 -24.35 13.92 18.96
CA ILE A 199 -25.28 15.05 19.12
C ILE A 199 -24.50 16.22 19.71
N ASP A 200 -24.53 17.35 19.02
CA ASP A 200 -23.93 18.60 19.52
C ASP A 200 -24.74 19.12 20.71
N SER A 201 -24.16 19.08 21.91
CA SER A 201 -24.80 19.50 23.15
C SER A 201 -25.24 20.96 23.15
N ASN A 202 -24.62 21.81 22.33
CA ASN A 202 -24.95 23.24 22.28
C ASN A 202 -26.17 23.52 21.40
N THR A 203 -26.34 22.77 20.31
CA THR A 203 -27.39 23.04 19.31
C THR A 203 -28.48 21.97 19.27
N GLY A 204 -28.26 20.81 19.91
CA GLY A 204 -29.11 19.63 19.83
C GLY A 204 -29.12 18.94 18.47
N ARG A 205 -28.25 19.36 17.54
CA ARG A 205 -28.21 18.83 16.17
C ARG A 205 -27.30 17.63 16.08
N GLN A 206 -27.62 16.73 15.17
CA GLN A 206 -26.78 15.59 14.85
C GLN A 206 -25.58 16.03 13.99
N VAL A 207 -24.41 15.49 14.33
CA VAL A 207 -23.14 15.72 13.65
C VAL A 207 -22.60 14.39 13.16
N PHE A 208 -22.22 14.32 11.88
CA PHE A 208 -21.68 13.12 11.25
C PHE A 208 -20.20 13.31 10.92
N PHE A 209 -19.41 12.27 11.16
CA PHE A 209 -17.99 12.23 10.82
C PHE A 209 -17.67 11.05 9.89
N TYR A 210 -18.29 9.90 10.14
CA TYR A 210 -18.19 8.69 9.32
C TYR A 210 -16.74 8.33 8.94
N LYS A 211 -15.78 8.55 9.85
CA LYS A 211 -14.34 8.43 9.58
C LYS A 211 -13.97 7.10 8.94
N ARG A 212 -14.29 6.00 9.60
CA ARG A 212 -13.97 4.64 9.12
C ARG A 212 -14.76 4.29 7.86
N ALA A 213 -15.99 4.79 7.70
CA ALA A 213 -16.81 4.48 6.54
C ALA A 213 -16.24 5.14 5.29
N GLN A 214 -15.82 6.39 5.42
CA GLN A 214 -15.13 7.10 4.35
C GLN A 214 -13.79 6.44 3.98
N ILE A 215 -12.99 6.01 4.97
CA ILE A 215 -11.74 5.26 4.71
C ILE A 215 -12.06 3.99 3.95
N CYS A 216 -13.00 3.18 4.44
CA CYS A 216 -13.36 1.92 3.81
C CYS A 216 -13.79 2.09 2.35
N VAL A 217 -14.56 3.13 2.04
CA VAL A 217 -14.93 3.41 0.65
C VAL A 217 -13.72 3.79 -0.20
N ALA A 218 -12.80 4.61 0.35
CA ALA A 218 -11.57 4.99 -0.35
C ALA A 218 -10.63 3.81 -0.57
N ASP A 219 -10.50 2.93 0.42
CA ASP A 219 -9.65 1.74 0.38
C ASP A 219 -10.23 0.69 -0.57
N ILE A 220 -11.57 0.50 -0.58
CA ILE A 220 -12.23 -0.30 -1.62
C ILE A 220 -11.95 0.30 -3.00
N TRP A 221 -12.12 1.62 -3.18
CA TRP A 221 -11.86 2.25 -4.46
C TRP A 221 -10.39 2.09 -4.91
N GLY A 222 -9.44 2.21 -3.98
CA GLY A 222 -8.01 1.97 -4.24
C GLY A 222 -7.71 0.51 -4.58
N ALA A 223 -8.25 -0.43 -3.80
CA ALA A 223 -7.97 -1.86 -3.93
C ALA A 223 -8.46 -2.47 -5.26
N PHE A 224 -9.53 -1.91 -5.82
CA PHE A 224 -10.13 -2.33 -7.09
C PHE A 224 -9.67 -1.49 -8.30
N ARG A 225 -8.59 -0.73 -8.12
CA ARG A 225 -7.85 -0.11 -9.22
C ARG A 225 -6.51 -0.81 -9.39
N ARG A 226 -6.08 -0.90 -10.65
CA ARG A 226 -4.76 -1.41 -11.02
C ARG A 226 -4.16 -0.44 -12.04
N ARG A 227 -2.95 0.04 -11.78
CA ARG A 227 -2.28 1.04 -12.65
C ARG A 227 -3.17 2.25 -12.92
N GLY A 228 -3.89 2.70 -11.89
CA GLY A 228 -4.82 3.84 -11.96
C GLY A 228 -6.13 3.59 -12.71
N LYS A 229 -6.41 2.39 -13.23
CA LYS A 229 -7.65 2.05 -13.95
C LYS A 229 -8.59 1.21 -13.09
N PRO A 230 -9.91 1.42 -13.18
CA PRO A 230 -10.87 0.56 -12.48
C PRO A 230 -10.86 -0.84 -13.08
N VAL A 231 -10.88 -1.86 -12.20
CA VAL A 231 -10.95 -3.26 -12.62
C VAL A 231 -12.40 -3.74 -12.72
N ARG A 232 -13.29 -3.19 -11.88
CA ARG A 232 -14.70 -3.58 -11.80
C ARG A 232 -15.61 -2.36 -11.85
N ALA A 233 -16.55 -2.33 -12.79
CA ALA A 233 -17.38 -1.15 -13.07
C ALA A 233 -18.20 -0.67 -11.86
N LYS A 234 -18.75 -1.59 -11.05
CA LYS A 234 -19.55 -1.24 -9.86
C LYS A 234 -18.72 -0.64 -8.72
N LEU A 235 -17.41 -0.77 -8.77
CA LEU A 235 -16.45 -0.25 -7.77
C LEU A 235 -15.65 0.94 -8.32
N ASP A 236 -15.94 1.38 -9.55
CA ASP A 236 -15.49 2.66 -10.07
C ASP A 236 -16.46 3.76 -9.65
N PHE A 237 -16.28 4.27 -8.43
CA PHE A 237 -17.23 5.21 -7.86
C PHE A 237 -17.20 6.57 -8.57
N ALA A 238 -18.33 6.98 -9.14
CA ALA A 238 -18.45 8.20 -9.94
C ALA A 238 -18.38 9.49 -9.10
N ASP A 239 -18.64 9.39 -7.79
CA ASP A 239 -18.77 10.48 -6.83
C ASP A 239 -17.67 10.45 -5.75
N MET A 240 -16.50 9.84 -6.02
CA MET A 240 -15.35 9.80 -5.09
C MET A 240 -14.95 11.19 -4.58
N SER A 241 -15.04 12.22 -5.42
CA SER A 241 -14.74 13.60 -5.04
C SER A 241 -15.68 14.16 -3.97
N SER A 242 -16.78 13.47 -3.68
CA SER A 242 -17.74 13.85 -2.62
C SER A 242 -17.36 13.27 -1.27
N LEU A 243 -16.47 12.26 -1.23
CA LEU A 243 -15.84 11.86 0.02
C LEU A 243 -14.92 12.98 0.49
N THR A 244 -14.74 13.01 1.79
CA THR A 244 -14.00 14.05 2.46
C THR A 244 -12.82 13.43 3.18
N MET A 245 -11.79 14.24 3.45
CA MET A 245 -10.63 13.71 4.15
C MET A 245 -11.01 13.36 5.61
N PHE A 246 -10.58 12.20 6.08
CA PHE A 246 -11.16 11.57 7.26
C PHE A 246 -10.89 12.35 8.57
N PRO A 247 -11.90 12.59 9.43
CA PRO A 247 -11.77 13.30 10.72
C PRO A 247 -11.17 12.39 11.80
N ASP A 248 -9.92 11.95 11.57
CA ASP A 248 -9.13 11.12 12.47
C ASP A 248 -8.55 11.92 13.65
N TYR A 249 -8.15 11.24 14.72
CA TYR A 249 -7.54 11.86 15.89
C TYR A 249 -6.07 12.28 15.68
N ARG A 250 -5.35 11.72 14.70
CA ARG A 250 -3.97 12.14 14.35
C ARG A 250 -3.94 13.47 13.59
N VAL A 251 -4.96 13.74 12.78
CA VAL A 251 -5.03 14.95 11.95
C VAL A 251 -4.99 16.22 12.82
N PRO A 252 -5.84 16.38 13.86
CA PRO A 252 -5.75 17.53 14.75
C PRO A 252 -4.41 17.68 15.48
N GLN A 253 -3.73 16.57 15.80
CA GLN A 253 -2.40 16.61 16.43
C GLN A 253 -1.37 17.24 15.49
N LEU A 254 -1.34 16.77 14.23
CA LEU A 254 -0.48 17.31 13.19
C LEU A 254 -0.79 18.79 12.95
N LEU A 255 -2.06 19.15 12.79
CA LEU A 255 -2.47 20.52 12.48
C LEU A 255 -2.18 21.47 13.65
N ARG A 256 -2.36 21.04 14.91
CA ARG A 256 -1.94 21.82 16.09
C ARG A 256 -0.43 22.00 16.11
N HIS A 257 0.34 20.94 15.85
CA HIS A 257 1.80 21.01 15.79
C HIS A 257 2.31 21.97 14.70
N LYS A 258 1.62 22.03 13.55
CA LYS A 258 1.89 22.98 12.47
C LYS A 258 1.37 24.40 12.75
N GLY A 259 0.78 24.65 13.92
CA GLY A 259 0.21 25.95 14.29
C GLY A 259 -1.07 26.32 13.54
N ILE A 260 -1.69 25.37 12.83
CA ILE A 260 -2.93 25.57 12.06
C ILE A 260 -4.14 25.58 12.98
N LEU A 261 -4.27 24.57 13.85
CA LEU A 261 -5.31 24.56 14.89
C LEU A 261 -4.79 25.30 16.11
N VAL A 262 -5.51 26.35 16.49
CA VAL A 262 -5.23 27.18 17.67
C VAL A 262 -6.31 26.91 18.71
N TYR A 263 -5.91 26.32 19.82
CA TYR A 263 -6.80 25.99 20.93
C TYR A 263 -6.92 27.15 21.90
N SER A 264 -8.07 27.26 22.57
CA SER A 264 -8.23 28.14 23.73
C SER A 264 -7.25 27.76 24.84
N PRO A 265 -6.95 28.66 25.80
CA PRO A 265 -6.09 28.33 26.93
C PRO A 265 -6.57 27.12 27.73
N ALA A 266 -7.89 27.05 27.99
CA ALA A 266 -8.51 25.94 28.72
C ALA A 266 -8.38 24.60 27.97
N LEU A 267 -8.63 24.60 26.64
CA LEU A 267 -8.46 23.39 25.85
C LEU A 267 -6.99 22.98 25.73
N SER A 268 -6.08 23.95 25.61
CA SER A 268 -4.64 23.67 25.59
C SER A 268 -4.21 22.98 26.88
N GLU A 269 -4.66 23.46 28.04
CA GLU A 269 -4.37 22.85 29.34
C GLU A 269 -4.83 21.39 29.42
N ILE A 270 -6.06 21.10 29.01
CA ILE A 270 -6.61 19.72 28.97
C ILE A 270 -5.76 18.80 28.09
N VAL A 271 -5.42 19.26 26.88
CA VAL A 271 -4.64 18.46 25.93
C VAL A 271 -3.20 18.25 26.41
N ASP A 272 -2.58 19.31 26.96
CA ASP A 272 -1.19 19.28 27.40
C ASP A 272 -1.01 18.50 28.72
N SER A 273 -2.03 18.47 29.58
CA SER A 273 -2.09 17.61 30.77
C SER A 273 -2.41 16.15 30.45
N ARG A 274 -2.68 15.83 29.17
CA ARG A 274 -3.10 14.50 28.67
C ARG A 274 -4.39 14.00 29.32
N GLU A 275 -5.27 14.93 29.69
CA GLU A 275 -6.59 14.59 30.20
C GLU A 275 -7.49 14.07 29.08
N PRO A 276 -8.24 12.96 29.30
CA PRO A 276 -9.15 12.44 28.31
C PRO A 276 -10.28 13.42 27.98
N ILE A 277 -10.39 13.78 26.70
CA ILE A 277 -11.58 14.49 26.19
C ILE A 277 -12.69 13.46 25.98
N ALA A 278 -13.85 13.71 26.59
CA ALA A 278 -14.97 12.78 26.52
C ALA A 278 -15.51 12.64 25.08
N ALA A 279 -15.78 11.40 24.67
CA ALA A 279 -16.40 11.11 23.39
C ALA A 279 -17.82 11.71 23.31
N GLY A 280 -18.18 12.28 22.17
CA GLY A 280 -19.38 13.06 21.91
C GLY A 280 -19.40 14.46 22.54
N SER A 281 -18.36 14.85 23.29
CA SER A 281 -18.32 16.18 23.92
C SER A 281 -18.16 17.28 22.90
N ARG A 282 -18.68 18.48 23.21
CA ARG A 282 -18.53 19.65 22.36
C ARG A 282 -17.07 19.89 21.96
N THR A 283 -16.14 19.73 22.90
CA THR A 283 -14.71 19.87 22.67
C THR A 283 -14.18 18.88 21.63
N GLU A 284 -14.56 17.60 21.71
CA GLU A 284 -14.20 16.61 20.68
C GLU A 284 -14.75 17.03 19.31
N LEU A 285 -16.03 17.46 19.26
CA LEU A 285 -16.67 17.86 18.01
C LEU A 285 -15.93 19.03 17.35
N GLU A 286 -15.56 20.06 18.12
CA GLU A 286 -14.81 21.21 17.61
C GLU A 286 -13.45 20.79 17.05
N ILE A 287 -12.68 20.01 17.79
CA ILE A 287 -11.36 19.52 17.34
C ILE A 287 -11.48 18.77 16.01
N ARG A 288 -12.41 17.82 15.93
CA ARG A 288 -12.58 16.96 14.73
C ARG A 288 -13.14 17.73 13.54
N ALA A 289 -14.14 18.59 13.76
CA ALA A 289 -14.76 19.38 12.70
C ALA A 289 -13.77 20.37 12.06
N PHE A 290 -12.93 21.02 12.86
CA PHE A 290 -11.91 21.93 12.33
C PHE A 290 -10.81 21.20 11.56
N GLY A 291 -10.28 20.10 12.11
CA GLY A 291 -9.25 19.33 11.41
C GLY A 291 -9.71 18.85 10.03
N HIS A 292 -10.97 18.45 9.95
CA HIS A 292 -11.66 18.01 8.74
C HIS A 292 -11.80 19.12 7.67
N VAL A 293 -12.47 20.22 8.02
CA VAL A 293 -12.83 21.28 7.07
C VAL A 293 -11.58 21.99 6.52
N HIS A 294 -10.58 22.21 7.36
CA HIS A 294 -9.46 23.08 7.00
C HIS A 294 -8.35 22.40 6.21
N LEU A 295 -8.10 21.11 6.46
CA LEU A 295 -7.16 20.37 5.63
C LEU A 295 -7.76 20.07 4.23
N THR A 296 -9.09 19.91 4.12
CA THR A 296 -9.78 19.90 2.81
C THR A 296 -9.50 21.19 2.02
N ARG A 297 -9.62 22.37 2.66
CA ARG A 297 -9.28 23.66 2.03
C ARG A 297 -7.81 23.78 1.63
N ALA A 298 -6.89 23.22 2.42
CA ALA A 298 -5.46 23.24 2.10
C ALA A 298 -5.16 22.38 0.84
N LEU A 299 -5.80 21.21 0.72
CA LEU A 299 -5.64 20.31 -0.42
C LEU A 299 -6.25 20.86 -1.71
N ASP A 300 -7.40 21.55 -1.64
CA ASP A 300 -8.02 22.18 -2.82
C ASP A 300 -7.10 23.23 -3.48
N LYS A 301 -6.26 23.91 -2.69
CA LYS A 301 -5.26 24.86 -3.19
C LYS A 301 -4.10 24.20 -3.95
N VAL A 302 -3.89 22.88 -3.86
CA VAL A 302 -2.75 22.17 -4.49
C VAL A 302 -3.07 21.74 -5.94
N LYS A 303 -4.34 21.45 -6.29
CA LYS A 303 -4.72 20.71 -7.51
C LYS A 303 -4.78 21.49 -8.85
N SER A 304 -4.45 22.79 -8.92
CA SER A 304 -4.86 23.65 -10.05
C SER A 304 -3.84 23.95 -11.18
N SER A 305 -2.80 23.13 -11.48
CA SER A 305 -1.75 23.52 -12.47
C SER A 305 -0.80 22.40 -13.03
N SER A 306 -0.78 22.08 -14.36
CA SER A 306 0.36 21.36 -15.07
C SER A 306 0.23 21.17 -16.63
N SER A 307 1.37 21.07 -17.40
CA SER A 307 1.48 20.83 -18.89
C SER A 307 2.83 20.14 -19.40
N SER A 308 2.85 19.72 -20.70
CA SER A 308 3.57 18.71 -21.60
C SER A 308 5.14 18.58 -21.83
N PRO A 309 5.66 17.53 -22.58
CA PRO A 309 7.01 16.86 -22.40
C PRO A 309 8.02 16.71 -23.61
N PRO A 310 9.27 16.20 -23.39
CA PRO A 310 10.20 15.54 -24.39
C PRO A 310 10.92 14.17 -24.00
N ARG A 311 11.98 13.71 -24.75
CA ARG A 311 12.45 12.29 -25.05
C ARG A 311 13.84 11.78 -24.48
N LEU A 312 14.14 10.46 -24.52
CA LEU A 312 15.18 9.67 -23.73
C LEU A 312 16.04 8.61 -24.49
N GLN A 313 17.17 8.12 -23.92
CA GLN A 313 18.05 7.00 -24.41
C GLN A 313 18.55 6.03 -23.29
N LEU A 314 18.88 4.76 -23.58
CA LEU A 314 19.13 3.63 -22.61
C LEU A 314 20.58 3.07 -22.57
N LEU A 315 21.10 2.67 -21.38
CA LEU A 315 22.41 2.00 -21.14
C LEU A 315 22.32 0.92 -20.02
N HIS A 316 23.20 -0.10 -20.02
CA HIS A 316 23.19 -1.27 -19.09
C HIS A 316 24.55 -1.51 -18.38
N GLU A 317 24.58 -1.67 -17.04
CA GLU A 317 25.78 -1.99 -16.21
C GLU A 317 25.46 -3.01 -15.06
N PRO A 318 26.39 -3.91 -14.66
CA PRO A 318 26.18 -4.93 -13.60
C PRO A 318 26.42 -4.44 -12.14
N TYR A 319 25.76 -5.07 -11.13
CA TYR A 319 25.74 -4.66 -9.69
C TYR A 319 25.83 -5.81 -8.65
N SER A 320 26.20 -5.50 -7.39
CA SER A 320 26.30 -6.41 -6.21
C SER A 320 25.29 -6.07 -5.10
N VAL A 321 24.95 -7.02 -4.20
CA VAL A 321 23.94 -6.87 -3.13
C VAL A 321 24.48 -7.26 -1.73
N TYR A 322 24.28 -6.37 -0.73
CA TYR A 322 24.47 -6.42 0.76
C TYR A 322 25.85 -6.58 1.45
N GLU A 323 26.00 -5.85 2.57
CA GLU A 323 27.00 -5.98 3.66
C GLU A 323 26.41 -6.52 4.99
N GLN A 324 25.11 -6.87 5.06
CA GLN A 324 24.53 -7.57 6.22
C GLN A 324 24.46 -9.08 5.98
N PRO A 325 24.64 -9.93 7.01
CA PRO A 325 24.65 -11.38 6.86
C PRO A 325 23.22 -11.89 6.62
N MET A 326 22.75 -11.87 5.37
CA MET A 326 21.65 -12.77 4.98
C MET A 326 22.11 -14.20 5.24
N LYS A 327 21.24 -15.04 5.82
CA LYS A 327 21.49 -16.48 5.85
C LYS A 327 21.72 -16.93 4.42
N THR A 328 22.91 -17.44 4.12
CA THR A 328 23.25 -17.93 2.78
C THR A 328 22.17 -18.91 2.34
N PRO A 329 21.43 -18.62 1.26
CA PRO A 329 20.39 -19.50 0.77
C PRO A 329 20.99 -20.90 0.52
N PRO A 330 20.29 -21.97 0.93
CA PRO A 330 20.82 -23.32 0.84
C PRO A 330 20.89 -23.78 -0.63
N LYS A 331 22.08 -23.67 -1.23
CA LYS A 331 22.35 -24.09 -2.61
C LYS A 331 21.81 -25.49 -2.85
N GLY A 332 21.06 -25.65 -3.94
CA GLY A 332 20.47 -26.93 -4.33
C GLY A 332 19.13 -27.25 -3.68
N GLN A 333 18.64 -26.51 -2.66
CA GLN A 333 17.24 -26.66 -2.20
C GLN A 333 16.27 -26.22 -3.30
N LEU A 334 15.10 -26.86 -3.40
CA LEU A 334 14.03 -26.36 -4.26
C LEU A 334 13.63 -24.95 -3.83
N VAL A 335 13.52 -24.04 -4.79
CA VAL A 335 13.16 -22.64 -4.53
C VAL A 335 11.79 -22.56 -3.84
N LEU A 336 10.84 -23.41 -4.24
CA LEU A 336 9.51 -23.45 -3.63
C LEU A 336 9.55 -23.82 -2.14
N ASP A 337 10.38 -24.81 -1.78
CA ASP A 337 10.54 -25.24 -0.39
C ASP A 337 11.18 -24.12 0.43
N TYR A 338 12.27 -23.54 -0.08
CA TYR A 338 12.96 -22.44 0.57
C TYR A 338 12.03 -21.24 0.79
N LEU A 339 11.26 -20.82 -0.23
CA LEU A 339 10.36 -19.68 -0.11
C LEU A 339 9.24 -19.95 0.92
N SER A 340 8.69 -21.16 0.93
CA SER A 340 7.65 -21.55 1.89
C SER A 340 8.19 -21.58 3.32
N GLU A 341 9.37 -22.14 3.54
CA GLU A 341 10.01 -22.25 4.86
C GLU A 341 10.53 -20.91 5.38
N ALA A 342 11.20 -20.12 4.53
CA ALA A 342 11.83 -18.86 4.93
C ALA A 342 10.83 -17.72 5.13
N TYR A 343 9.74 -17.72 4.35
CA TYR A 343 8.75 -16.62 4.37
C TYR A 343 7.38 -17.03 4.91
N GLY A 344 7.17 -18.31 5.27
CA GLY A 344 5.92 -18.79 5.85
C GLY A 344 4.72 -18.72 4.91
N VAL A 345 4.96 -18.80 3.60
CA VAL A 345 3.94 -18.67 2.54
C VAL A 345 3.52 -20.07 2.07
N ASP A 346 2.22 -20.27 1.87
CA ASP A 346 1.69 -21.52 1.33
C ASP A 346 2.16 -21.76 -0.11
N ARG A 347 2.45 -23.02 -0.45
CA ARG A 347 2.96 -23.39 -1.78
C ARG A 347 1.95 -23.11 -2.88
N SER A 348 0.67 -23.33 -2.63
CA SER A 348 -0.38 -23.02 -3.60
C SER A 348 -0.45 -21.53 -3.90
N PHE A 349 -0.24 -20.66 -2.90
CA PHE A 349 -0.14 -19.21 -3.11
C PHE A 349 1.00 -18.84 -4.05
N LEU A 350 2.17 -19.48 -3.90
CA LEU A 350 3.33 -19.21 -4.76
C LEU A 350 3.11 -19.65 -6.21
N GLN A 351 2.35 -20.73 -6.43
CA GLN A 351 2.22 -21.40 -7.73
C GLN A 351 0.94 -21.06 -8.49
N ASP A 352 -0.05 -20.45 -7.83
CA ASP A 352 -1.33 -20.09 -8.44
C ASP A 352 -1.29 -18.63 -8.95
N PRO A 353 -1.34 -18.39 -10.28
CA PRO A 353 -1.33 -17.05 -10.83
C PRO A 353 -2.54 -16.21 -10.41
N SER A 354 -3.66 -16.83 -9.99
CA SER A 354 -4.80 -16.08 -9.42
C SER A 354 -4.51 -15.52 -8.03
N LEU A 355 -3.51 -16.07 -7.33
CA LEU A 355 -3.10 -15.67 -5.99
C LEU A 355 -1.78 -14.88 -5.97
N ASN A 356 -0.93 -15.03 -6.99
CA ASN A 356 0.38 -14.37 -7.11
C ASN A 356 0.48 -13.47 -8.36
N ALA A 357 0.37 -12.16 -8.14
CA ALA A 357 0.39 -11.17 -9.21
C ALA A 357 1.71 -11.16 -10.02
N SER A 358 2.86 -11.41 -9.39
CA SER A 358 4.14 -11.47 -10.09
C SER A 358 4.21 -12.70 -11.03
N LEU A 359 3.58 -13.81 -10.63
CA LEU A 359 3.46 -15.00 -11.48
C LEU A 359 2.51 -14.76 -12.65
N ALA A 360 1.38 -14.08 -12.44
CA ALA A 360 0.47 -13.68 -13.50
C ALA A 360 1.16 -12.73 -14.51
N ALA A 361 1.87 -11.70 -14.02
CA ALA A 361 2.62 -10.78 -14.87
C ALA A 361 3.72 -11.49 -15.68
N ALA A 362 4.40 -12.48 -15.09
CA ALA A 362 5.36 -13.29 -15.81
C ALA A 362 4.69 -14.09 -16.95
N GLN A 363 3.52 -14.68 -16.71
CA GLN A 363 2.76 -15.41 -17.73
C GLN A 363 2.28 -14.51 -18.87
N ASP A 364 1.82 -13.29 -18.56
CA ASP A 364 1.42 -12.29 -19.56
C ASP A 364 2.59 -11.88 -20.46
N LEU A 365 3.82 -11.87 -19.91
CA LEU A 365 5.05 -11.65 -20.66
C LEU A 365 5.55 -12.90 -21.41
N GLY A 366 4.81 -14.01 -21.36
CA GLY A 366 5.16 -15.28 -21.99
C GLY A 366 6.27 -16.04 -21.27
N LEU A 367 6.55 -15.72 -20.00
CA LEU A 367 7.55 -16.41 -19.18
C LEU A 367 6.88 -17.55 -18.40
N ASN A 368 7.37 -18.77 -18.61
CA ASN A 368 6.83 -19.98 -17.98
C ASN A 368 7.72 -20.44 -16.84
N LEU A 369 7.41 -20.00 -15.62
CA LEU A 369 8.19 -20.30 -14.43
C LEU A 369 8.12 -21.79 -14.04
N SER A 370 9.27 -22.47 -14.05
CA SER A 370 9.40 -23.84 -13.54
C SER A 370 9.58 -23.83 -12.02
N TRP A 371 8.74 -24.57 -11.31
CA TRP A 371 8.86 -24.74 -9.85
C TRP A 371 9.83 -25.85 -9.44
N GLN A 372 10.46 -26.51 -10.41
CA GLN A 372 11.53 -27.50 -10.18
C GLN A 372 12.91 -26.85 -10.00
N ARG A 373 12.96 -25.52 -10.05
CA ARG A 373 14.20 -24.74 -9.87
C ARG A 373 14.77 -24.93 -8.49
N ARG A 374 16.09 -24.91 -8.44
CA ARG A 374 16.87 -24.99 -7.20
C ARG A 374 17.65 -23.71 -6.98
N VAL A 375 17.81 -23.34 -5.72
CA VAL A 375 18.62 -22.20 -5.29
C VAL A 375 20.04 -22.36 -5.86
N THR A 376 20.51 -21.34 -6.58
CA THR A 376 21.81 -21.35 -7.27
C THR A 376 22.68 -20.15 -6.87
N ASP A 377 24.00 -20.29 -7.06
CA ASP A 377 24.96 -19.20 -6.99
C ASP A 377 25.10 -18.56 -8.38
N SER A 378 24.56 -17.36 -8.54
CA SER A 378 24.55 -16.63 -9.81
C SER A 378 25.86 -15.92 -10.14
N SER A 379 26.89 -16.01 -9.28
CA SER A 379 28.16 -15.28 -9.45
C SER A 379 28.88 -15.63 -10.74
N LEU A 380 28.77 -16.88 -11.20
CA LEU A 380 29.38 -17.31 -12.45
C LEU A 380 28.65 -16.72 -13.67
N ALA A 381 27.31 -16.68 -13.64
CA ALA A 381 26.50 -16.07 -14.69
C ALA A 381 26.79 -14.57 -14.83
N HIS A 382 26.91 -13.83 -13.72
CA HIS A 382 27.27 -12.41 -13.76
C HIS A 382 28.64 -12.18 -14.39
N ARG A 383 29.66 -12.97 -14.01
CA ARG A 383 30.99 -12.91 -14.62
C ARG A 383 30.94 -13.18 -16.12
N ALA A 384 30.12 -14.13 -16.54
CA ALA A 384 29.92 -14.45 -17.94
C ALA A 384 29.37 -13.25 -18.72
N VAL A 385 28.31 -12.62 -18.24
CA VAL A 385 27.70 -11.43 -18.86
C VAL A 385 28.70 -10.30 -19.01
N VAL A 386 29.48 -10.00 -17.96
CA VAL A 386 30.49 -8.92 -17.99
C VAL A 386 31.57 -9.19 -19.04
N GLN A 387 32.03 -10.44 -19.17
CA GLN A 387 33.05 -10.79 -20.17
C GLN A 387 32.55 -10.60 -21.61
N GLN A 388 31.28 -10.88 -21.86
CA GLN A 388 30.70 -10.74 -23.20
C GLN A 388 30.38 -9.28 -23.56
N GLN A 389 30.16 -8.42 -22.56
CA GLN A 389 29.73 -7.03 -22.77
C GLN A 389 30.67 -6.21 -23.68
N ALA A 390 31.97 -6.49 -23.66
CA ALA A 390 32.94 -5.78 -24.50
C ALA A 390 32.87 -6.14 -25.99
N SER A 391 32.23 -7.27 -26.34
CA SER A 391 32.24 -7.84 -27.70
C SER A 391 30.87 -7.98 -28.33
N LEU A 392 29.79 -7.71 -27.59
CA LEU A 392 28.41 -7.85 -28.04
C LEU A 392 27.73 -6.48 -28.17
N SER A 393 26.87 -6.33 -29.17
CA SER A 393 25.93 -5.22 -29.28
C SER A 393 24.86 -5.28 -28.17
N VAL A 394 24.09 -4.19 -28.00
CA VAL A 394 22.98 -4.14 -27.03
C VAL A 394 21.95 -5.24 -27.30
N GLU A 395 21.58 -5.47 -28.56
CA GLU A 395 20.62 -6.50 -28.94
C GLU A 395 21.14 -7.91 -28.64
N GLU A 396 22.42 -8.18 -28.91
CA GLU A 396 23.07 -9.45 -28.59
C GLU A 396 23.19 -9.67 -27.08
N MET A 397 23.47 -8.61 -26.31
CA MET A 397 23.48 -8.65 -24.86
C MET A 397 22.10 -8.95 -24.27
N LEU A 398 21.05 -8.31 -24.78
CA LEU A 398 19.66 -8.60 -24.39
C LEU A 398 19.27 -10.04 -24.72
N SER A 399 19.71 -10.54 -25.89
CA SER A 399 19.50 -11.94 -26.29
C SER A 399 20.21 -12.91 -25.34
N LEU A 400 21.47 -12.63 -24.98
CA LEU A 400 22.24 -13.44 -24.04
C LEU A 400 21.59 -13.48 -22.65
N LEU A 401 21.21 -12.31 -22.11
CA LEU A 401 20.52 -12.21 -20.83
C LEU A 401 19.21 -13.02 -20.86
N THR A 402 18.41 -12.86 -21.91
CA THR A 402 17.16 -13.63 -22.09
C THR A 402 17.40 -15.13 -22.05
N LYS A 403 18.46 -15.62 -22.70
CA LYS A 403 18.81 -17.06 -22.66
C LYS A 403 19.19 -17.52 -21.24
N ILE A 404 20.00 -16.74 -20.52
CA ILE A 404 20.37 -17.05 -19.13
C ILE A 404 19.11 -17.08 -18.23
N TYR A 405 18.23 -16.08 -18.37
CA TYR A 405 16.96 -16.03 -17.64
C TYR A 405 16.10 -17.25 -17.96
N ARG A 406 15.86 -17.59 -19.23
CA ARG A 406 15.04 -18.75 -19.59
C ARG A 406 15.63 -20.08 -19.12
N SER A 407 16.94 -20.27 -19.25
CA SER A 407 17.59 -21.50 -18.77
C SER A 407 17.40 -21.71 -17.27
N TYR A 408 17.44 -20.64 -16.47
CA TYR A 408 17.14 -20.76 -15.04
C TYR A 408 15.62 -20.85 -14.78
N PHE A 409 14.86 -19.85 -15.22
CA PHE A 409 13.47 -19.62 -14.85
C PHE A 409 12.50 -20.62 -15.50
N GLU A 410 12.76 -21.09 -16.71
CA GLU A 410 11.85 -21.98 -17.47
C GLU A 410 12.38 -23.41 -17.55
N GLU A 411 13.67 -23.59 -17.84
CA GLU A 411 14.28 -24.92 -18.02
C GLU A 411 14.77 -25.55 -16.71
N ALA A 412 14.77 -24.79 -15.61
CA ALA A 412 15.29 -25.20 -14.30
C ALA A 412 16.74 -25.70 -14.30
N ARG A 413 17.58 -25.14 -15.18
CA ARG A 413 19.02 -25.42 -15.24
C ARG A 413 19.78 -24.57 -14.22
N ASP A 414 20.86 -25.13 -13.68
CA ASP A 414 21.73 -24.43 -12.72
C ASP A 414 22.66 -23.44 -13.45
N ILE A 415 22.33 -22.15 -13.43
CA ILE A 415 23.19 -21.09 -14.01
C ILE A 415 24.47 -20.81 -13.23
N GLY A 416 24.67 -21.48 -12.09
CA GLY A 416 25.95 -21.53 -11.37
C GLY A 416 26.90 -22.61 -11.90
N ASP A 417 26.44 -23.46 -12.83
CA ASP A 417 27.24 -24.50 -13.49
C ASP A 417 27.92 -23.96 -14.75
N ALA A 418 29.24 -24.15 -14.84
CA ALA A 418 30.05 -23.71 -15.98
C ALA A 418 29.62 -24.36 -17.29
N GLN A 419 29.21 -25.63 -17.28
CA GLN A 419 28.77 -26.34 -18.48
C GLN A 419 27.45 -25.78 -18.99
N VAL A 420 26.51 -25.50 -18.07
CA VAL A 420 25.22 -24.87 -18.42
C VAL A 420 25.44 -23.51 -19.07
N LEU A 421 26.33 -22.69 -18.52
CA LEU A 421 26.66 -21.39 -19.10
C LEU A 421 27.40 -21.52 -20.43
N GLN A 422 28.30 -22.48 -20.58
CA GLN A 422 29.04 -22.69 -21.82
C GLN A 422 28.12 -23.05 -23.00
N ASP A 423 27.01 -23.74 -22.73
CA ASP A 423 25.98 -24.03 -23.75
C ASP A 423 25.21 -22.78 -24.20
N ILE A 424 25.19 -21.73 -23.38
CA ILE A 424 24.43 -20.48 -23.61
C ILE A 424 25.31 -19.39 -24.22
N LEU A 425 26.58 -19.31 -23.81
CA LEU A 425 27.49 -18.24 -24.14
C LEU A 425 27.99 -18.31 -25.59
N PRO A 426 28.10 -17.16 -26.28
CA PRO A 426 28.62 -17.13 -27.65
C PRO A 426 30.14 -17.35 -27.72
N SER A 427 30.87 -17.19 -26.61
CA SER A 427 32.30 -17.45 -26.52
C SER A 427 32.68 -18.13 -25.20
N THR A 428 33.87 -18.73 -25.15
CA THR A 428 34.34 -19.51 -24.00
C THR A 428 34.49 -18.66 -22.74
N LEU A 429 33.99 -19.17 -21.62
CA LEU A 429 34.12 -18.50 -20.33
C LEU A 429 35.58 -18.53 -19.84
N SER A 430 36.14 -17.36 -19.50
CA SER A 430 37.42 -17.30 -18.77
C SER A 430 37.17 -17.32 -17.26
N THR A 431 37.90 -18.11 -16.49
CA THR A 431 37.73 -18.17 -15.03
C THR A 431 38.39 -17.01 -14.28
N ASP A 432 39.23 -16.22 -14.98
CA ASP A 432 40.20 -15.30 -14.34
C ASP A 432 39.84 -13.82 -14.41
N ALA A 433 38.67 -13.45 -14.96
CA ALA A 433 38.29 -12.03 -15.04
C ALA A 433 37.81 -11.50 -13.68
N ALA A 434 38.54 -10.54 -13.13
CA ALA A 434 38.07 -9.70 -12.04
C ALA A 434 36.95 -8.78 -12.56
N VAL A 435 35.75 -8.90 -11.99
CA VAL A 435 34.63 -8.00 -12.28
C VAL A 435 34.63 -6.88 -11.24
N PRO A 436 34.78 -5.61 -11.63
CA PRO A 436 34.62 -4.50 -10.69
C PRO A 436 33.16 -4.43 -10.26
N TRP A 437 32.89 -4.78 -9.00
CA TRP A 437 31.58 -4.62 -8.37
C TRP A 437 31.42 -3.17 -7.89
N ARG A 438 30.29 -2.53 -8.18
CA ARG A 438 29.86 -1.35 -7.43
C ARG A 438 29.22 -1.80 -6.11
N THR A 439 29.58 -1.13 -5.02
CA THR A 439 28.98 -1.34 -3.70
C THR A 439 27.69 -0.54 -3.52
N ALA A 440 26.81 -1.10 -2.68
CA ALA A 440 25.63 -0.48 -2.07
C ALA A 440 24.40 -0.25 -2.95
N VAL A 441 23.65 -1.32 -3.22
CA VAL A 441 22.24 -1.24 -3.64
C VAL A 441 21.39 -2.13 -2.72
N GLU A 442 20.26 -1.62 -2.23
CA GLU A 442 19.37 -2.29 -1.27
C GLU A 442 18.46 -3.37 -1.90
N GLY A 443 18.36 -3.45 -3.24
CA GLY A 443 17.51 -4.43 -3.94
C GLY A 443 17.64 -4.36 -5.47
N VAL A 444 17.21 -5.42 -6.17
CA VAL A 444 17.26 -5.57 -7.64
C VAL A 444 15.88 -5.98 -8.18
N PRO A 445 15.51 -5.64 -9.43
CA PRO A 445 16.25 -4.86 -10.44
C PRO A 445 16.52 -3.42 -10.00
N LEU A 446 17.52 -2.75 -10.55
CA LEU A 446 17.80 -1.32 -10.35
C LEU A 446 17.96 -0.65 -11.71
N ILE A 447 17.25 0.45 -11.94
CA ILE A 447 17.47 1.36 -13.06
C ILE A 447 17.97 2.69 -12.50
N GLU A 448 19.19 3.06 -12.90
CA GLU A 448 19.77 4.36 -12.59
C GLU A 448 19.65 5.29 -13.80
N PHE A 449 19.05 6.46 -13.60
CA PHE A 449 18.95 7.49 -14.62
C PHE A 449 20.07 8.50 -14.42
N ARG A 450 20.83 8.77 -15.48
CA ARG A 450 22.00 9.65 -15.45
C ARG A 450 21.88 10.79 -16.46
N GLN A 451 22.26 12.00 -16.05
CA GLN A 451 22.38 13.18 -16.89
C GLN A 451 23.76 13.79 -16.68
N GLN A 452 24.51 14.02 -17.78
CA GLN A 452 25.88 14.57 -17.74
C GLN A 452 26.83 13.84 -16.78
N GLY A 453 26.65 12.53 -16.60
CA GLY A 453 27.48 11.70 -15.72
C GLY A 453 27.06 11.68 -14.24
N ALA A 454 26.05 12.46 -13.84
CA ALA A 454 25.46 12.44 -12.50
C ALA A 454 24.15 11.64 -12.48
N THR A 455 23.92 10.91 -11.39
CA THR A 455 22.65 10.22 -11.14
C THR A 455 21.58 11.23 -10.78
N VAL A 456 20.48 11.25 -11.54
CA VAL A 456 19.35 12.17 -11.37
C VAL A 456 18.09 11.48 -10.84
N ALA A 457 17.97 10.17 -11.02
CA ALA A 457 16.96 9.34 -10.38
C ALA A 457 17.40 7.88 -10.33
N GLN A 458 16.76 7.08 -9.47
CA GLN A 458 16.91 5.64 -9.39
C GLN A 458 15.54 5.00 -9.17
N LEU A 459 15.31 3.82 -9.75
CA LEU A 459 14.17 2.95 -9.48
C LEU A 459 14.71 1.57 -9.12
N SER A 460 14.20 0.93 -8.07
CA SER A 460 14.65 -0.39 -7.65
C SER A 460 13.49 -1.33 -7.29
N GLY A 461 13.73 -2.64 -7.36
CA GLY A 461 12.74 -3.66 -7.05
C GLY A 461 11.50 -3.55 -7.93
N GLU A 462 10.34 -3.45 -7.29
CA GLU A 462 9.03 -3.35 -7.96
C GLU A 462 8.80 -1.98 -8.62
N ASP A 463 9.62 -0.95 -8.34
CA ASP A 463 9.52 0.34 -9.03
C ASP A 463 10.00 0.29 -10.49
N VAL A 464 10.63 -0.81 -10.91
CA VAL A 464 11.13 -1.04 -12.26
C VAL A 464 10.01 -1.59 -13.17
N GLU A 465 8.87 -0.90 -13.19
CA GLU A 465 7.76 -1.18 -14.10
C GLU A 465 7.77 -0.22 -15.30
N SER A 466 7.28 -0.67 -16.46
CA SER A 466 7.29 0.13 -17.70
C SER A 466 6.72 1.53 -17.47
N ASP A 467 5.57 1.66 -16.81
CA ASP A 467 4.91 2.94 -16.57
C ASP A 467 5.74 3.86 -15.63
N ARG A 468 6.37 3.31 -14.58
CA ARG A 468 7.24 4.08 -13.66
C ARG A 468 8.56 4.47 -14.28
N ILE A 469 9.11 3.60 -15.13
CA ILE A 469 10.25 3.93 -15.98
C ILE A 469 9.86 5.11 -16.87
N TYR A 470 8.72 5.03 -17.56
CA TYR A 470 8.19 6.13 -18.38
C TYR A 470 7.94 7.41 -17.57
N ASP A 471 7.35 7.33 -16.38
CA ASP A 471 7.07 8.48 -15.52
C ASP A 471 8.34 9.14 -14.97
N THR A 472 9.34 8.33 -14.63
CA THR A 472 10.63 8.83 -14.13
C THR A 472 11.43 9.47 -15.25
N ILE A 473 11.41 8.84 -16.42
CA ILE A 473 11.86 9.43 -17.68
C ILE A 473 11.20 10.81 -17.88
N ASN A 474 9.86 10.87 -17.83
CA ASN A 474 9.09 12.10 -18.01
C ASN A 474 9.45 13.17 -16.98
N ARG A 475 9.63 12.81 -15.70
CA ARG A 475 10.04 13.74 -14.63
C ARG A 475 11.41 14.35 -14.89
N ILE A 476 12.40 13.53 -15.23
CA ILE A 476 13.76 13.99 -15.51
C ILE A 476 13.76 14.97 -16.68
N VAL A 477 13.03 14.64 -17.75
CA VAL A 477 12.95 15.56 -18.90
C VAL A 477 12.20 16.86 -18.57
N SER A 478 11.30 16.85 -17.59
CA SER A 478 10.53 18.04 -17.17
C SER A 478 11.36 19.08 -16.38
N SER A 479 12.58 18.75 -15.94
CA SER A 479 13.40 19.61 -15.07
C SER A 479 14.53 20.40 -15.75
N ASP A 480 14.73 20.24 -17.08
CA ASP A 480 15.82 20.91 -17.82
C ASP A 480 15.33 22.16 -18.60
N PRO A 481 15.80 23.39 -18.28
CA PRO A 481 15.33 24.63 -18.92
C PRO A 481 15.94 24.92 -20.31
N SER A 482 16.88 24.11 -20.79
CA SER A 482 17.71 24.45 -21.95
C SER A 482 17.11 24.00 -23.28
N GLY A 483 16.13 24.76 -23.77
CA GLY A 483 15.50 24.55 -25.07
C GLY A 483 16.52 24.45 -26.23
N SER A 484 16.77 23.24 -26.71
CA SER A 484 17.27 23.00 -28.06
C SER A 484 16.59 21.76 -28.65
N THR A 485 15.88 21.96 -29.76
CA THR A 485 15.30 20.90 -30.59
C THR A 485 16.41 20.05 -31.19
N MET A 486 16.27 18.72 -31.24
CA MET A 486 16.85 17.80 -32.24
C MET A 486 16.28 16.36 -32.06
N PRO A 487 16.36 15.47 -33.08
CA PRO A 487 15.27 14.59 -33.49
C PRO A 487 15.19 13.23 -32.78
N ALA A 488 14.08 12.57 -33.07
CA ALA A 488 13.65 11.25 -32.65
C ALA A 488 14.57 10.10 -33.12
N GLU A 489 15.26 9.44 -32.20
CA GLU A 489 15.58 8.01 -32.26
C GLU A 489 15.39 7.40 -30.87
#